data_AF-A0AA96JXR8-F1
#
_entry.id   AF-A0AA96JXR8-F1
#
_cell.length_a   1.000
_cell.length_b   1.000
_cell.length_c   1.000
_cell.angle_alpha   90.00
_cell.angle_beta   90.00
_cell.angle_gamma   90.00
#
_symmetry.space_group_name_H-M   'P 1'
#
loop_
_entity.id
_entity.type
_entity.pdbx_description
1 polymer ?
#
loop_
_entity_poly.entity_id
_entity_poly.type
_entity_poly.pdbx_seq_one_letter_code
_entity_poly.pdbx_strand_id
1 'polypeptide(L)' 'MWNNNKTVSRTYCTSDKENAYAIISGISGWKKIKTGAASGVTNVFLTLNAAKGNGRKVDVYIVSNQIERVVMR' A
#
# COMPACT_ATOMS: atom_id res chain seq x y z
N MET A 1 -8.33 4.16 -9.26
CA MET A 1 -8.19 3.09 -10.28
C MET A 1 -7.32 1.95 -9.77
N TRP A 2 -7.55 0.73 -10.27
CA TRP A 2 -6.71 -0.43 -9.98
C TRP A 2 -5.37 -0.34 -10.71
N ASN A 3 -4.28 -0.64 -10.00
CA ASN A 3 -2.95 -0.79 -10.54
C ASN A 3 -2.47 -2.20 -10.24
N ASN A 4 -2.40 -3.02 -11.27
CA ASN A 4 -2.21 -4.45 -11.12
C ASN A 4 -0.75 -4.86 -11.35
N ASN A 5 -0.37 -6.00 -10.77
CA ASN A 5 0.90 -6.68 -10.99
C ASN A 5 2.11 -5.81 -10.63
N LYS A 6 2.00 -5.05 -9.53
CA LYS A 6 3.04 -4.12 -9.09
C LYS A 6 3.89 -4.72 -7.98
N THR A 7 5.13 -4.27 -7.90
CA THR A 7 6.02 -4.59 -6.76
C THR A 7 5.99 -3.45 -5.76
N VAL A 8 6.17 -3.77 -4.48
CA VAL A 8 6.30 -2.78 -3.41
C VAL A 8 7.77 -2.48 -3.24
N SER A 9 8.19 -1.25 -3.53
CA SER A 9 9.58 -0.81 -3.40
C SER A 9 9.91 -0.48 -1.94
N ARG A 10 9.06 0.33 -1.30
CA ARG A 10 9.24 0.76 0.08
C ARG A 10 7.91 0.87 0.79
N THR A 11 7.97 0.74 2.10
CA THR A 11 6.89 0.89 3.07
C THR A 11 7.41 1.74 4.21
N TYR A 12 6.57 2.62 4.75
CA TYR A 12 6.92 3.49 5.85
C TYR A 12 5.68 3.77 6.69
N CYS A 13 5.83 3.81 8.02
CA CYS A 13 4.77 4.23 8.92
C CYS A 13 5.34 5.06 10.07
N THR A 14 4.52 5.95 10.62
CA THR A 14 4.83 6.64 11.88
C THR A 14 3.91 6.15 12.99
N SER A 15 4.33 6.30 14.24
CA SER A 15 3.59 5.83 15.42
C SER A 15 2.36 6.69 15.73
N ASP A 16 2.27 7.90 15.16
CA ASP A 16 1.19 8.84 15.37
C ASP A 16 0.14 8.76 14.24
N LYS A 17 -1.14 8.69 14.63
CA LYS A 17 -2.32 8.96 13.78
C LYS A 17 -2.50 8.06 12.54
N GLU A 18 -2.23 6.76 12.64
CA GLU A 18 -2.43 5.78 11.56
C GLU A 18 -1.75 6.17 10.23
N ASN A 19 -0.59 6.82 10.32
CA ASN A 19 0.14 7.29 9.17
C ASN A 19 0.99 6.16 8.58
N ALA A 20 0.55 5.61 7.45
CA ALA A 20 1.30 4.61 6.70
C ALA A 20 1.35 4.96 5.21
N TYR A 21 2.46 4.61 4.57
CA TYR A 21 2.80 4.98 3.21
C TYR A 21 3.51 3.83 2.50
N ALA A 22 3.37 3.77 1.18
CA ALA A 22 4.13 2.86 0.35
C ALA A 22 4.54 3.49 -0.99
N ILE A 23 5.70 3.07 -1.50
CA ILE A 23 6.13 3.32 -2.87
C ILE A 23 5.83 2.06 -3.67
N ILE A 24 4.98 2.21 -4.69
CA ILE A 24 4.60 1.15 -5.61
C ILE A 24 5.35 1.34 -6.93
N SER A 25 5.92 0.27 -7.48
CA SER A 25 6.70 0.37 -8.72
C SER A 25 5.88 0.86 -9.90
N GLY A 26 6.47 1.77 -10.69
CA GLY A 26 5.79 2.41 -11.80
C GLY A 26 4.69 3.40 -11.39
N ILE A 27 4.59 3.77 -10.11
CA ILE A 27 3.69 4.81 -9.62
C ILE A 27 4.53 5.87 -8.90
N SER A 28 4.43 7.12 -9.36
CA SER A 28 5.27 8.21 -8.85
C SER A 28 5.00 8.52 -7.37
N GLY A 29 6.07 8.56 -6.57
CA GLY A 29 6.06 9.06 -5.20
C GLY A 29 5.41 8.13 -4.16
N TRP A 30 5.39 8.62 -2.92
CA TRP A 30 4.75 7.94 -1.79
C TRP A 30 3.23 8.01 -1.91
N LYS A 31 2.57 6.87 -1.70
CA LYS A 31 1.12 6.78 -1.59
C LYS A 31 0.77 6.53 -0.14
N LYS A 32 -0.01 7.44 0.44
CA LYS A 32 -0.55 7.28 1.79
C LYS A 32 -1.61 6.18 1.76
N ILE A 33 -1.64 5.32 2.77
CA ILE A 33 -2.72 4.36 2.97
C ILE A 33 -3.89 5.12 3.57
N LYS A 34 -5.08 4.96 2.99
CA LYS A 34 -6.29 5.66 3.43
C LYS A 34 -6.65 5.23 4.85
N THR A 35 -6.74 6.22 5.74
CA THR A 35 -7.21 6.04 7.11
C THR A 35 -8.72 5.84 7.14
N GLY A 36 -9.23 5.04 8.08
CA GLY A 36 -10.68 4.76 8.18
C GLY A 36 -11.29 3.97 7.01
N ALA A 37 -10.47 3.39 6.12
CA ALA A 37 -10.96 2.46 5.10
C ALA A 37 -11.42 1.15 5.75
N ALA A 38 -12.43 0.49 5.18
CA ALA A 38 -12.98 -0.77 5.69
C ALA A 38 -11.91 -1.87 5.85
N SER A 39 -10.87 -1.88 5.01
CA SER A 39 -9.75 -2.82 5.13
C SER A 39 -8.82 -2.51 6.31
N GLY A 40 -8.85 -1.31 6.88
CA GLY A 40 -7.95 -0.85 7.94
C GLY A 40 -6.52 -0.58 7.45
N VAL A 41 -5.88 0.45 8.00
CA VAL A 41 -4.50 0.83 7.65
C VAL A 41 -3.52 -0.31 7.94
N THR A 42 -3.69 -1.00 9.06
CA THR A 42 -2.83 -2.11 9.51
C THR A 42 -2.81 -3.27 8.52
N ASN A 43 -3.97 -3.73 8.04
CA ASN A 43 -4.00 -4.87 7.11
C ASN A 43 -3.37 -4.51 5.77
N VAL A 44 -3.64 -3.31 5.26
CA VAL A 44 -3.03 -2.84 4.01
C VAL A 44 -1.51 -2.73 4.16
N PHE A 45 -1.05 -2.15 5.27
CA PHE A 45 0.39 -2.01 5.54
C PHE A 45 1.10 -3.36 5.73
N LEU A 46 0.51 -4.28 6.49
CA LEU A 46 1.03 -5.64 6.66
C LEU A 46 1.12 -6.38 5.32
N THR A 47 0.09 -6.30 4.49
CA THR A 47 0.08 -6.95 3.16
C THR A 47 1.17 -6.39 2.26
N LEU A 48 1.37 -5.07 2.26
CA LEU A 48 2.43 -4.42 1.47
C LEU A 48 3.83 -4.77 1.99
N ASN A 49 4.03 -4.85 3.30
CA ASN A 49 5.29 -5.31 3.90
C ASN A 49 5.58 -6.77 3.56
N ALA A 50 4.59 -7.64 3.68
CA ALA A 50 4.72 -9.05 3.35
C ALA A 50 5.01 -9.23 1.84
N ALA A 51 4.38 -8.46 0.96
CA ALA A 51 4.69 -8.49 -0.46
C ALA A 51 6.14 -8.08 -0.76
N LYS A 52 6.60 -6.97 -0.15
CA LYS A 52 7.99 -6.50 -0.26
C LYS A 52 8.98 -7.56 0.23
N GLY A 53 8.76 -8.10 1.44
CA GLY A 53 9.68 -9.06 2.07
C GLY A 53 9.77 -10.39 1.33
N ASN A 54 8.69 -10.82 0.67
CA ASN A 54 8.65 -12.07 -0.08
C ASN A 54 8.87 -11.91 -1.60
N GLY A 55 9.17 -10.71 -2.09
CA GLY A 55 9.29 -10.44 -3.53
C GLY A 55 8.00 -10.68 -4.33
N ARG A 56 6.84 -10.68 -3.67
CA ARG A 56 5.53 -10.92 -4.29
C ARG A 56 4.97 -9.64 -4.90
N LYS A 57 4.09 -9.82 -5.87
CA LYS A 57 3.40 -8.72 -6.54
C LYS A 57 2.04 -8.46 -5.88
N VAL A 58 1.57 -7.24 -6.00
CA VAL A 58 0.30 -6.77 -5.45
C VAL A 58 -0.52 -6.06 -6.51
N ASP A 59 -1.83 -6.14 -6.33
CA ASP A 59 -2.80 -5.29 -6.99
C ASP A 59 -3.24 -4.22 -5.98
N VAL A 60 -3.07 -2.95 -6.33
CA VAL A 60 -3.40 -1.82 -5.43
C VAL A 60 -4.48 -0.94 -6.05
N TYR A 61 -5.49 -0.60 -5.25
CA TYR A 61 -6.52 0.34 -5.63
C TYR A 61 -6.17 1.73 -5.09
N ILE A 62 -5.90 2.67 -6.00
CA ILE A 62 -5.48 4.03 -5.65
C ILE A 62 -6.57 5.03 -6.01
N VAL A 63 -7.00 5.84 -5.04
CA VAL A 63 -7.98 6.93 -5.19
C VAL A 63 -7.41 8.18 -4.54
N SER A 64 -7.49 9.33 -5.22
CA SER A 64 -7.01 10.62 -4.69
C SER A 64 -5.61 10.55 -4.09
N ASN A 65 -4.70 9.87 -4.79
CA ASN A 65 -3.30 9.65 -4.37
C ASN A 65 -3.10 8.78 -3.11
N GLN A 66 -4.13 8.05 -2.68
CA GLN A 66 -4.10 7.16 -1.52
C GLN A 66 -4.39 5.71 -1.91
N ILE A 67 -3.74 4.77 -1.22
CA ILE A 67 -4.03 3.33 -1.33
C ILE A 67 -5.21 3.02 -0.42
N GLU A 68 -6.34 2.61 -1.00
CA GLU A 68 -7.51 2.22 -0.21
C GLU A 68 -7.61 0.71 0.00
N ARG A 69 -7.12 -0.08 -0.97
CA ARG A 69 -7.20 -1.54 -0.96
C ARG A 69 -5.97 -2.14 -1.58
N VAL A 70 -5.59 -3.32 -1.10
CA VAL A 70 -4.51 -4.13 -1.63
C VAL A 70 -4.94 -5.59 -1.68
N VAL A 71 -4.54 -6.27 -2.74
CA VAL A 71 -4.68 -7.73 -2.88
C VAL A 71 -3.30 -8.28 -3.21
N MET A 72 -2.84 -9.26 -2.44
CA MET A 72 -1.60 -9.96 -2.71
C MET A 72 -1.84 -11.04 -3.78
N ARG A 73 -0.91 -11.13 -4.74
CA ARG A 73 -0.85 -12.26 -5.68
C ARG A 73 0.12 -13.32 -5.19
#